data_AF-A0A9W8XJT6-F1
#
_entry.id   AF-A0A9W8XJT6-F1
#
_cell.length_a   1.000
_cell.length_b   1.000
_cell.length_c   1.000
_cell.angle_alpha   90.00
_cell.angle_beta   90.00
_cell.angle_gamma   90.00
#
_symmetry.space_group_name_H-M   'P 1'
#
loop_
_entity.id
_entity.type
_entity.pdbx_description
1 polymer ?
#
loop_
_entity_poly.entity_id
_entity_poly.type
_entity_poly.pdbx_seq_one_letter_code
_entity_poly.pdbx_strand_id
1 'polypeptide(L)'
;MSKCPDARDCIEELVVPAMANVSDKVDFKMSYIGQTTEDDGVLCMHGQTECLGNILELCAASEYPDPKIYLGFTRCLSLRYDEIPATSLIKDCALEYGIEFEKLNDCASRDDGAFGMGLLRDSVTRSADLGVKTSCTVRLNNKARCVRESGKWKDCDDGSDPDDLVKDINKLYAEARGWIYI
;
A
#
# COMPACT_ATOMS: atom_id res chain seq x y z
N MET A 1 3.17 -3.37 4.67
CA MET A 1 4.21 -4.43 4.70
C MET A 1 3.70 -5.58 3.85
N SER A 2 4.39 -5.93 2.76
CA SER A 2 3.90 -6.91 1.77
C SER A 2 3.74 -8.33 2.33
N LYS A 3 4.49 -8.70 3.38
CA LYS A 3 4.40 -10.03 4.03
C LYS A 3 3.61 -10.05 5.33
N CYS A 4 2.85 -9.00 5.62
CA CYS A 4 2.09 -8.90 6.87
C CYS A 4 0.64 -9.40 6.69
N PRO A 5 0.18 -10.39 7.47
CA PRO A 5 -1.21 -10.89 7.37
C PRO A 5 -2.26 -9.82 7.68
N ASP A 6 -2.00 -8.93 8.64
CA ASP A 6 -2.90 -7.81 8.95
C ASP A 6 -2.95 -6.80 7.79
N ALA A 7 -1.88 -6.67 7.01
CA ALA A 7 -1.90 -5.85 5.79
C ALA A 7 -2.77 -6.49 4.71
N ARG A 8 -2.66 -7.81 4.51
CA ARG A 8 -3.53 -8.59 3.62
C ARG A 8 -4.99 -8.40 3.99
N ASP A 9 -5.36 -8.59 5.26
CA ASP A 9 -6.73 -8.40 5.74
C ASP A 9 -7.20 -6.96 5.51
N CYS A 10 -6.37 -5.97 5.83
CA CYS A 10 -6.73 -4.56 5.66
C CYS A 10 -6.99 -4.17 4.20
N ILE A 11 -6.13 -4.64 3.29
CA ILE A 11 -6.28 -4.39 1.85
C ILE A 11 -7.56 -5.07 1.34
N GLU A 12 -7.77 -6.32 1.73
CA GLU A 12 -8.90 -7.14 1.28
C GLU A 12 -10.25 -6.68 1.82
N GLU A 13 -10.33 -6.46 3.13
CA GLU A 13 -11.59 -6.26 3.84
C GLU A 13 -12.03 -4.79 3.85
N LEU A 14 -11.10 -3.83 3.75
CA LEU A 14 -11.41 -2.40 3.90
C LEU A 14 -10.99 -1.56 2.69
N VAL A 15 -9.71 -1.59 2.32
CA VAL A 15 -9.16 -0.62 1.35
C VAL A 15 -9.68 -0.86 -0.06
N VAL A 16 -9.58 -2.09 -0.58
CA VAL A 16 -10.03 -2.39 -1.95
C VAL A 16 -11.53 -2.19 -2.13
N PRO A 17 -12.41 -2.70 -1.24
CA PRO A 17 -13.85 -2.45 -1.37
C PRO A 17 -14.22 -0.96 -1.31
N ALA A 18 -13.54 -0.17 -0.46
CA ALA A 18 -13.76 1.28 -0.43
C ALA A 18 -13.28 1.95 -1.73
N MET A 19 -12.04 1.68 -2.16
CA MET A 19 -11.43 2.30 -3.34
C MET A 19 -12.15 1.97 -4.65
N ALA A 20 -12.87 0.84 -4.72
CA ALA A 20 -13.77 0.52 -5.83
C ALA A 20 -14.84 1.61 -6.06
N ASN A 21 -15.25 2.32 -5.00
CA ASN A 21 -16.30 3.35 -5.04
C ASN A 21 -15.78 4.79 -5.12
N VAL A 22 -14.56 5.05 -4.61
CA VAL A 22 -14.05 6.42 -4.40
C VAL A 22 -12.63 6.67 -4.91
N SER A 23 -12.05 5.77 -5.69
CA SER A 23 -10.69 5.93 -6.25
C SER A 23 -10.48 7.23 -7.05
N ASP A 24 -11.53 7.76 -7.67
CA ASP A 24 -11.51 9.04 -8.40
C ASP A 24 -11.43 10.30 -7.50
N LYS A 25 -11.59 10.12 -6.18
CA LYS A 25 -11.66 11.19 -5.17
C LYS A 25 -10.45 11.20 -4.23
N VAL A 26 -9.55 10.23 -4.36
CA VAL A 26 -8.47 9.97 -3.42
C VAL A 26 -7.13 10.01 -4.13
N ASP A 27 -6.20 10.81 -3.60
CA ASP A 27 -4.77 10.64 -3.90
C ASP A 27 -4.23 9.49 -3.04
N PHE A 28 -4.36 8.25 -3.56
CA PHE A 28 -3.99 7.06 -2.81
C PHE A 28 -2.48 6.86 -2.84
N LYS A 29 -1.89 6.65 -1.66
CA LYS A 29 -0.46 6.42 -1.52
C LYS A 29 -0.20 5.28 -0.55
N MET A 30 0.50 4.25 -1.03
CA MET A 30 0.99 3.18 -0.17
C MET A 30 2.30 3.58 0.50
N SER A 31 2.50 3.14 1.73
CA SER A 31 3.77 3.29 2.43
C SER A 31 4.08 2.06 3.26
N TYR A 32 5.38 1.76 3.42
CA TYR A 32 5.85 0.55 4.09
C TYR A 32 6.53 0.87 5.40
N ILE A 33 6.48 -0.07 6.35
CA ILE A 33 7.21 0.00 7.61
C ILE A 33 8.51 -0.79 7.44
N GLY A 34 9.60 -0.22 7.95
CA GLY A 34 10.93 -0.81 7.94
C GLY A 34 11.87 0.09 8.75
N GLN A 35 13.17 -0.20 8.67
CA GLN A 35 14.21 0.61 9.27
C GLN A 35 15.26 0.93 8.21
N THR A 36 15.54 2.22 7.99
CA THR A 36 16.63 2.65 7.11
C THR A 36 17.99 2.31 7.72
N THR A 37 18.96 1.93 6.89
CA THR A 37 20.36 1.72 7.29
C THR A 37 21.25 2.91 6.88
N GLU A 38 22.47 2.95 7.42
CA GLU A 38 23.48 3.96 7.10
C GLU A 38 23.94 3.86 5.63
N ASP A 39 24.07 2.64 5.10
CA ASP A 39 24.47 2.36 3.72
C ASP A 39 23.31 2.45 2.71
N ASP A 40 22.38 3.38 2.93
CA ASP A 40 21.20 3.64 2.08
C ASP A 40 20.25 2.44 1.83
N GLY A 41 20.38 1.37 2.61
CA GLY A 41 19.49 0.22 2.59
C GLY A 41 18.26 0.35 3.49
N VAL A 42 17.45 -0.70 3.50
CA VAL A 42 16.26 -0.84 4.34
C VAL A 42 16.18 -2.27 4.91
N LEU A 43 15.93 -2.36 6.22
CA LEU A 43 15.57 -3.60 6.92
C LEU A 43 14.05 -3.70 7.05
N CYS A 44 13.46 -4.72 6.45
CA CYS A 44 12.03 -5.00 6.54
C CYS A 44 11.75 -6.02 7.66
N MET A 45 10.56 -5.93 8.28
CA MET A 45 10.21 -6.71 9.47
C MET A 45 10.15 -8.22 9.19
N HIS A 46 9.81 -8.62 7.97
CA HIS A 46 9.74 -10.02 7.54
C HIS A 46 10.89 -10.39 6.58
N GLY A 47 12.04 -9.71 6.70
CA GLY A 47 13.27 -10.02 5.98
C GLY A 47 13.30 -9.56 4.52
N GLN A 48 14.35 -9.99 3.80
CA GLN A 48 14.68 -9.45 2.47
C GLN A 48 13.59 -9.68 1.42
N THR A 49 12.88 -10.82 1.51
CA THR A 49 11.78 -11.13 0.58
C THR A 49 10.63 -10.14 0.70
N GLU A 50 10.37 -9.61 1.90
CA GLU A 50 9.39 -8.52 2.08
C GLU A 50 9.90 -7.22 1.47
N CYS A 51 11.19 -6.89 1.63
CA CYS A 51 11.74 -5.69 1.00
C CYS A 51 11.57 -5.74 -0.52
N LEU A 52 11.85 -6.88 -1.15
CA LEU A 52 11.61 -7.04 -2.60
C LEU A 52 10.12 -6.93 -2.95
N GLY A 53 9.23 -7.52 -2.17
CA GLY A 53 7.78 -7.36 -2.35
C GLY A 53 7.34 -5.89 -2.28
N ASN A 54 7.79 -5.16 -1.25
CA ASN A 54 7.50 -3.74 -1.09
C ASN A 54 8.04 -2.91 -2.28
N ILE A 55 9.25 -3.23 -2.77
CA ILE A 55 9.84 -2.57 -3.95
C ILE A 55 8.98 -2.80 -5.19
N LEU A 56 8.54 -4.05 -5.44
CA LEU A 56 7.71 -4.39 -6.59
C LEU A 56 6.35 -3.69 -6.55
N GLU A 57 5.73 -3.61 -5.38
CA GLU A 57 4.47 -2.89 -5.18
C GLU A 57 4.64 -1.36 -5.39
N LEU A 58 5.76 -0.79 -4.95
CA LEU A 58 6.11 0.62 -5.21
C LEU A 58 6.43 0.88 -6.69
N CYS A 59 7.12 -0.06 -7.34
CA CYS A 59 7.39 -0.01 -8.78
C CYS A 59 6.10 -0.08 -9.59
N ALA A 60 5.14 -0.92 -9.20
CA ALA A 60 3.82 -0.95 -9.82
C ALA A 60 3.14 0.41 -9.74
N ALA A 61 3.15 1.05 -8.55
CA ALA A 61 2.58 2.38 -8.37
C ALA A 61 3.32 3.49 -9.17
N SER A 62 4.64 3.37 -9.34
CA SER A 62 5.45 4.30 -10.11
C SER A 62 5.21 4.19 -11.62
N GLU A 63 5.20 2.96 -12.15
CA GLU A 63 5.10 2.70 -13.59
C GLU A 63 3.65 2.73 -14.11
N TYR A 64 2.67 2.45 -13.23
CA TYR A 64 1.25 2.39 -13.55
C TYR A 64 0.45 3.22 -12.53
N PRO A 65 0.44 4.55 -12.60
CA PRO A 65 -0.07 5.43 -11.53
C PRO A 65 -1.61 5.44 -11.36
N ASP A 66 -2.35 4.53 -12.00
CA ASP A 66 -3.77 4.31 -11.71
C ASP A 66 -3.92 3.41 -10.47
N PRO A 67 -4.51 3.89 -9.36
CA PRO A 67 -4.72 3.10 -8.15
C PRO A 67 -5.46 1.79 -8.40
N LYS A 68 -6.37 1.72 -9.37
CA LYS A 68 -7.07 0.46 -9.68
C LYS A 68 -6.12 -0.63 -10.16
N ILE A 69 -5.03 -0.26 -10.83
CA ILE A 69 -4.03 -1.19 -11.36
C ILE A 69 -3.09 -1.63 -10.23
N TYR A 70 -2.35 -0.69 -9.64
CA TYR A 70 -1.30 -1.06 -8.68
C TYR A 70 -1.86 -1.56 -7.34
N LEU A 71 -3.02 -1.08 -6.89
CA LEU A 71 -3.68 -1.63 -5.68
C LEU A 71 -4.22 -3.03 -5.95
N GLY A 72 -4.73 -3.28 -7.17
CA GLY A 72 -5.14 -4.61 -7.59
C GLY A 72 -3.98 -5.62 -7.59
N PHE A 73 -2.85 -5.24 -8.18
CA PHE A 73 -1.60 -6.01 -8.13
C PHE A 73 -1.16 -6.28 -6.69
N THR A 74 -1.16 -5.26 -5.85
CA THR A 74 -0.77 -5.35 -4.43
C THR A 74 -1.71 -6.29 -3.66
N ARG A 75 -3.02 -6.18 -3.88
CA ARG A 75 -4.01 -7.11 -3.31
C ARG A 75 -3.70 -8.54 -3.73
N CYS A 76 -3.49 -8.80 -5.03
CA CYS A 76 -3.20 -10.14 -5.53
C CYS A 76 -1.94 -10.75 -4.88
N LEU A 77 -0.85 -9.98 -4.78
CA LEU A 77 0.35 -10.42 -4.06
C LEU A 77 0.05 -10.73 -2.59
N SER A 78 -0.70 -9.84 -1.93
CA SER A 78 -1.02 -9.97 -0.51
C SER A 78 -1.82 -11.23 -0.20
N LEU A 79 -2.65 -11.75 -1.12
CA LEU A 79 -3.42 -12.98 -0.88
C LEU A 79 -2.54 -14.23 -0.75
N ARG A 80 -1.33 -14.21 -1.33
CA ARG A 80 -0.31 -15.27 -1.29
C ARG A 80 1.02 -14.72 -0.77
N TYR A 81 0.94 -13.89 0.27
CA TYR A 81 2.07 -13.09 0.76
C TYR A 81 3.28 -13.92 1.21
N ASP A 82 3.07 -15.18 1.62
CA ASP A 82 4.12 -16.12 1.99
C ASP A 82 5.00 -16.53 0.80
N GLU A 83 4.41 -16.59 -0.40
CA GLU A 83 5.10 -16.94 -1.65
C GLU A 83 5.93 -15.79 -2.22
N ILE A 84 5.77 -14.55 -1.75
CA ILE A 84 6.59 -13.41 -2.21
C ILE A 84 8.08 -13.73 -1.95
N PRO A 85 8.99 -13.59 -2.93
CA PRO A 85 8.86 -12.94 -4.24
C PRO A 85 8.92 -13.97 -5.40
N ALA A 86 8.20 -15.08 -5.30
CA ALA A 86 8.17 -16.09 -6.35
C ALA A 86 7.81 -15.44 -7.71
N THR A 87 8.66 -15.65 -8.71
CA THR A 87 8.47 -15.03 -10.03
C THR A 87 7.14 -15.43 -10.67
N SER A 88 6.66 -16.65 -10.44
CA SER A 88 5.35 -17.12 -10.88
C SER A 88 4.22 -16.26 -10.29
N LEU A 89 4.21 -16.07 -8.97
CA LEU A 89 3.23 -15.21 -8.29
C LEU A 89 3.25 -13.79 -8.86
N ILE A 90 4.43 -13.19 -9.00
CA ILE A 90 4.58 -11.82 -9.50
C ILE A 90 4.03 -11.71 -10.93
N LYS A 91 4.37 -12.67 -11.81
CA LYS A 91 3.89 -12.69 -13.19
C LYS A 91 2.38 -12.88 -13.28
N ASP A 92 1.82 -13.79 -12.48
CA ASP A 92 0.37 -14.04 -12.44
C ASP A 92 -0.38 -12.76 -12.03
N CYS A 93 0.03 -12.13 -10.93
CA CYS A 93 -0.59 -10.91 -10.45
C CYS A 93 -0.37 -9.72 -11.40
N ALA A 94 0.80 -9.61 -12.02
CA ALA A 94 1.06 -8.57 -13.00
C ALA A 94 0.13 -8.72 -14.22
N LEU A 95 -0.01 -9.95 -14.73
CA LEU A 95 -0.90 -10.27 -15.85
C LEU A 95 -2.37 -9.95 -15.52
N GLU A 96 -2.84 -10.32 -14.32
CA GLU A 96 -4.23 -10.09 -13.88
C GLU A 96 -4.63 -8.61 -13.93
N TYR A 97 -3.69 -7.70 -13.59
CA TYR A 97 -3.94 -6.25 -13.54
C TYR A 97 -3.33 -5.47 -14.71
N GLY A 98 -2.88 -6.15 -15.76
CA GLY A 98 -2.36 -5.51 -16.98
C GLY A 98 -1.02 -4.78 -16.78
N ILE A 99 -0.22 -5.25 -15.82
CA ILE A 99 1.14 -4.79 -15.58
C ILE A 99 2.11 -5.67 -16.38
N GLU A 100 3.02 -5.05 -17.11
CA GLU A 100 4.11 -5.74 -17.80
C GLU A 100 5.17 -6.13 -16.77
N PHE A 101 5.49 -7.42 -16.67
CA PHE A 101 6.49 -7.93 -15.73
C PHE A 101 7.86 -7.27 -15.96
N GLU A 102 8.21 -7.04 -17.22
CA GLU A 102 9.45 -6.41 -17.64
C GLU A 102 9.57 -4.99 -17.07
N LYS A 103 8.48 -4.20 -17.04
CA LYS A 103 8.52 -2.86 -16.42
C LYS A 103 8.75 -2.90 -14.92
N LEU A 104 8.17 -3.89 -14.22
CA LEU A 104 8.45 -4.09 -12.81
C LEU A 104 9.92 -4.46 -12.57
N ASN A 105 10.44 -5.39 -13.39
CA ASN A 105 11.82 -5.83 -13.32
C ASN A 105 12.80 -4.68 -13.61
N ASP A 106 12.52 -3.90 -14.65
CA ASP A 106 13.33 -2.74 -15.04
C ASP A 106 13.30 -1.67 -13.93
N CYS A 107 12.13 -1.35 -13.37
CA CYS A 107 12.04 -0.44 -12.23
C CYS A 107 12.83 -0.94 -11.01
N ALA A 108 12.70 -2.22 -10.66
CA ALA A 108 13.35 -2.80 -9.49
C ALA A 108 14.87 -2.96 -9.64
N SER A 109 15.37 -3.09 -10.88
CA SER A 109 16.80 -3.27 -11.20
C SER A 109 17.49 -1.99 -11.73
N ARG A 110 16.73 -0.92 -11.98
CA ARG A 110 17.28 0.35 -12.49
C ARG A 110 18.34 0.90 -11.55
N ASP A 111 19.43 1.38 -12.16
CA ASP A 111 20.61 1.91 -11.47
C ASP A 111 21.20 0.89 -10.49
N ASP A 112 21.32 -0.37 -10.93
CA ASP A 112 21.78 -1.51 -10.12
C ASP A 112 20.91 -1.74 -8.87
N GLY A 113 19.62 -1.47 -9.00
CA GLY A 113 18.61 -1.56 -7.94
C GLY A 113 18.50 -0.32 -7.04
N ALA A 114 19.34 0.70 -7.23
CA ALA A 114 19.31 1.90 -6.42
C ALA A 114 17.98 2.66 -6.53
N PHE A 115 17.34 2.66 -7.71
CA PHE A 115 16.04 3.32 -7.86
C PHE A 115 14.94 2.66 -7.02
N GLY A 116 14.79 1.34 -7.14
CA GLY A 116 13.81 0.58 -6.36
C GLY A 116 14.06 0.68 -4.86
N MET A 117 15.34 0.60 -4.43
CA MET A 117 15.72 0.82 -3.03
C MET A 117 15.39 2.24 -2.56
N GLY A 118 15.61 3.25 -3.40
CA GLY A 118 15.25 4.64 -3.14
C GLY A 118 13.75 4.82 -2.89
N LEU A 119 12.90 4.23 -3.74
CA LEU A 119 11.45 4.22 -3.54
C LEU A 119 11.08 3.61 -2.17
N LEU A 120 11.69 2.47 -1.82
CA LEU A 120 11.44 1.81 -0.53
C LEU A 120 11.91 2.66 0.65
N ARG A 121 13.09 3.28 0.54
CA ARG A 121 13.66 4.15 1.58
C ARG A 121 12.78 5.36 1.84
N ASP A 122 12.35 6.07 0.79
CA ASP A 122 11.43 7.21 0.89
C ASP A 122 10.10 6.81 1.53
N SER A 123 9.60 5.62 1.16
CA SER A 123 8.37 5.05 1.71
C SER A 123 8.47 4.73 3.20
N VAL A 124 9.59 4.13 3.62
CA VAL A 124 9.88 3.82 5.02
C VAL A 124 10.09 5.08 5.86
N THR A 125 10.87 6.04 5.37
CA THR A 125 11.07 7.34 6.03
C THR A 125 9.73 8.04 6.23
N ARG A 126 8.86 8.08 5.21
CA ARG A 126 7.52 8.66 5.33
C ARG A 126 6.69 7.97 6.43
N SER A 127 6.70 6.65 6.51
CA SER A 127 5.97 5.92 7.56
C SER A 127 6.51 6.26 8.96
N ALA A 128 7.84 6.36 9.10
CA ALA A 128 8.49 6.73 10.34
C ALA A 128 8.16 8.17 10.78
N ASP A 129 8.23 9.14 9.86
CA ASP A 129 7.89 10.55 10.11
C ASP A 129 6.43 10.73 10.55
N LEU A 130 5.54 9.88 10.04
CA LEU A 130 4.12 9.87 10.40
C LEU A 130 3.81 9.05 11.67
N GLY A 131 4.84 8.50 12.34
CA GLY A 131 4.73 7.73 13.56
C GLY A 131 4.02 6.38 13.40
N VAL A 132 3.98 5.82 12.18
CA VAL A 132 3.25 4.59 11.88
C VAL A 132 4.08 3.37 12.31
N LYS A 133 3.55 2.57 13.23
CA LYS A 133 4.24 1.40 13.80
C LYS A 133 3.55 0.07 13.49
N THR A 134 2.28 0.10 13.11
CA THR A 134 1.47 -1.09 12.89
C THR A 134 1.04 -1.17 11.43
N SER A 135 1.30 -2.32 10.80
CA SER A 135 0.74 -2.65 9.48
C SER A 135 -0.47 -3.55 9.72
N CYS A 136 -1.68 -3.18 9.31
CA CYS A 136 -2.04 -2.02 8.51
C CYS A 136 -2.45 -0.81 9.36
N THR A 137 -2.01 0.40 8.98
CA THR A 137 -2.60 1.65 9.45
C THR A 137 -3.17 2.40 8.25
N VAL A 138 -4.49 2.55 8.20
CA VAL A 138 -5.17 3.40 7.22
C VAL A 138 -5.11 4.84 7.71
N ARG A 139 -4.66 5.74 6.85
CA ARG A 139 -4.64 7.19 7.11
C ARG A 139 -5.53 7.92 6.12
N LEU A 140 -6.28 8.89 6.62
CA LEU A 140 -7.17 9.73 5.83
C LEU A 140 -7.01 11.19 6.28
N ASN A 141 -6.84 12.11 5.32
CA ASN A 141 -6.62 13.53 5.57
C ASN A 141 -5.58 13.82 6.67
N ASN A 142 -4.38 13.26 6.50
CA ASN A 142 -3.24 13.39 7.40
C ASN A 142 -3.41 12.78 8.81
N LYS A 143 -4.51 12.08 9.11
CA LYS A 143 -4.76 11.43 10.40
C LYS A 143 -4.81 9.92 10.27
N ALA A 144 -4.46 9.19 11.34
CA ALA A 144 -4.79 7.77 11.43
C ALA A 144 -6.31 7.64 11.51
N ARG A 145 -6.87 6.69 10.75
CA ARG A 145 -8.32 6.50 10.59
C ARG A 145 -8.79 5.14 11.09
N CYS A 146 -7.98 4.11 10.91
CA CYS A 146 -8.28 2.76 11.36
C CYS A 146 -6.99 1.93 11.33
N VAL A 147 -6.82 1.03 12.29
CA VAL A 147 -5.64 0.17 12.41
C VAL A 147 -6.09 -1.29 12.45
N ARG A 148 -5.46 -2.16 11.63
CA ARG A 148 -5.59 -3.61 11.74
C ARG A 148 -4.40 -4.15 12.51
N GLU A 149 -4.65 -4.73 13.67
CA GLU A 149 -3.60 -5.27 14.55
C GLU A 149 -4.03 -6.59 15.17
N SER A 150 -3.23 -7.64 14.95
CA SER A 150 -3.47 -8.99 15.47
C SER A 150 -4.86 -9.52 15.11
N GLY A 151 -5.26 -9.34 13.85
CA GLY A 151 -6.56 -9.77 13.31
C GLY A 151 -7.76 -8.96 13.82
N LYS A 152 -7.55 -7.79 14.43
CA LYS A 152 -8.64 -6.94 14.96
C LYS A 152 -8.52 -5.52 14.45
N TRP A 153 -9.67 -4.90 14.18
CA TRP A 153 -9.77 -3.46 13.94
C TRP A 153 -9.66 -2.70 15.27
N LYS A 154 -8.82 -1.67 15.31
CA LYS A 154 -8.54 -0.80 16.46
C LYS A 154 -8.45 0.65 16.00
N ASP A 155 -8.76 1.57 16.91
CA ASP A 155 -8.72 3.02 16.66
C ASP A 155 -9.53 3.42 15.40
N CYS A 156 -10.72 2.82 15.27
CA CYS A 156 -11.66 3.02 14.17
C CYS A 156 -12.96 3.63 14.72
N ASP A 157 -12.87 4.76 15.44
CA ASP A 157 -14.02 5.40 16.10
C ASP A 157 -15.17 5.72 15.12
N ASP A 158 -14.82 6.03 13.87
CA ASP A 158 -15.75 6.30 12.78
C ASP A 158 -16.14 5.02 12.01
N GLY A 159 -15.92 3.82 12.58
CA GLY A 159 -16.26 2.53 11.98
C GLY A 159 -15.14 1.87 11.17
N SER A 160 -15.27 0.57 10.92
CA SER A 160 -14.26 -0.28 10.24
C SER A 160 -14.82 -1.00 9.01
N ASP A 161 -16.03 -0.67 8.58
CA ASP A 161 -16.60 -1.21 7.35
C ASP A 161 -16.19 -0.36 6.13
N PRO A 162 -16.12 -0.94 4.91
CA PRO A 162 -15.84 -0.19 3.69
C PRO A 162 -16.73 1.04 3.48
N ASP A 163 -18.01 0.94 3.81
CA ASP A 163 -18.98 2.02 3.63
C ASP A 163 -18.69 3.21 4.56
N ASP A 164 -18.12 2.97 5.74
CA ASP A 164 -17.70 4.03 6.67
C ASP A 164 -16.55 4.83 6.07
N LEU A 165 -15.55 4.14 5.51
CA LEU A 165 -14.41 4.79 4.84
C LEU A 165 -14.86 5.56 3.59
N VAL A 166 -15.77 4.99 2.80
CA VAL A 166 -16.38 5.65 1.63
C VAL A 166 -17.12 6.92 2.04
N LYS A 167 -17.91 6.87 3.12
CA LYS A 167 -18.63 8.03 3.66
C LYS A 167 -17.68 9.16 4.06
N ASP A 168 -16.61 8.84 4.79
CA ASP A 168 -15.64 9.84 5.23
C ASP A 168 -14.88 10.48 4.06
N ILE A 169 -14.49 9.68 3.07
CA ILE A 169 -13.84 10.17 1.85
C ILE A 169 -14.78 11.11 1.09
N ASN A 170 -16.05 10.73 0.90
CA ASN A 170 -17.02 11.59 0.21
C ASN A 170 -17.27 12.90 0.96
N LYS A 171 -17.34 12.86 2.29
CA LYS A 171 -17.47 14.05 3.13
C LYS A 171 -16.29 15.00 2.91
N LEU A 172 -15.06 14.51 3.05
CA LEU A 172 -13.84 15.31 2.85
C LEU A 172 -13.72 15.85 1.43
N TYR A 173 -14.10 15.06 0.43
CA TYR A 173 -14.11 15.47 -0.96
C TYR A 173 -15.10 16.61 -1.23
N ALA A 174 -16.29 16.54 -0.64
CA ALA A 174 -17.29 17.61 -0.73
C ALA A 174 -16.82 18.89 -0.01
N GLU A 175 -16.27 18.76 1.21
CA GLU A 175 -15.69 19.87 1.98
C GLU A 175 -14.57 20.58 1.18
N ALA A 176 -13.66 19.81 0.57
CA ALA A 176 -12.58 20.34 -0.26
C ALA A 176 -13.08 21.10 -1.51
N ARG A 177 -14.30 20.81 -1.96
CA ARG A 177 -14.97 21.51 -3.08
C ARG A 177 -15.90 22.63 -2.66
N GLY A 178 -15.95 22.95 -1.36
CA GLY A 178 -16.83 23.98 -0.81
C GLY A 178 -18.30 23.59 -0.78
N TRP A 179 -18.61 22.29 -0.86
CA TRP A 179 -19.97 21.77 -0.68
C TRP A 179 -20.18 21.49 0.81
N ILE A 180 -20.94 22.35 1.47
CA ILE A 180 -21.34 22.14 2.86
C ILE A 180 -22.57 21.21 2.84
N TYR A 181 -22.44 20.01 3.37
CA TYR A 181 -23.61 19.19 3.73
C TYR A 181 -24.28 19.87 4.93
N ILE A 182 -25.42 20.54 4.68
CA ILE A 182 -26.32 21.11 5.69
C ILE A 182 -27.25 20.01 6.19
#